data_AF-A0AAU9QS31-F1
#
_entry.id   AF-A0AAU9QS31-F1
#
_cell.length_a   1.000
_cell.length_b   1.000
_cell.length_c   1.000
_cell.angle_alpha   90.00
_cell.angle_beta   90.00
_cell.angle_gamma   90.00
#
_symmetry.space_group_name_H-M   'P 1'
#
loop_
_entity.id
_entity.type
_entity.pdbx_description
1 polymer ?
#
loop_
_entity_poly.entity_id
_entity_poly.type
_entity_poly.pdbx_seq_one_letter_code
_entity_poly.pdbx_strand_id
1 'polypeptide(L)'
;MATCTYTPWGAAHNVISHIRGVKTVSTSTHGGIMVSQGFANKFFSKAALKVAEMYSGYFCYEEDADWMVPTFELNVQQRRTILTSDKFAQMSDQEVEDYLIEQLSGTNPDYLVERGFEPRGELYEIHKMRIVVDKARLAKDPDLITCPWGDTKTFMHGVNLVTTADHKRHFVTAESYSKQRDADRVDSLFMRLSECDVVVSDIVANSSEIEPLDVRLPKYAVDLANSYLELLKNDPEADKRELAGGFYGFRSRYNGTMETARSEFINQYAAERNVSSSEAIDVFNKCLSDALDNVNTEFHNCRIFADAKPRLNA
;
A
#
# COMPACT_ATOMS: atom_id res chain seq x y z
N MET A 1 24.49 -35.24 -7.78
CA MET A 1 24.52 -33.79 -7.49
C MET A 1 23.26 -33.45 -6.72
N ALA A 2 23.37 -32.91 -5.50
CA ALA A 2 22.18 -32.58 -4.70
C ALA A 2 21.40 -31.45 -5.38
N THR A 3 20.15 -31.72 -5.76
CA THR A 3 19.16 -30.70 -6.07
C THR A 3 18.92 -29.90 -4.80
N CYS A 4 19.18 -28.59 -4.82
CA CYS A 4 18.94 -27.72 -3.67
C CYS A 4 17.43 -27.62 -3.48
N THR A 5 16.86 -28.52 -2.67
CA THR A 5 15.41 -28.62 -2.46
C THR A 5 14.93 -27.67 -1.37
N TYR A 6 15.85 -27.20 -0.52
CA TYR A 6 15.57 -26.28 0.57
C TYR A 6 16.48 -25.04 0.49
N THR A 7 15.88 -23.89 0.73
CA THR A 7 16.47 -22.54 0.71
C THR A 7 16.15 -21.88 2.06
N PRO A 8 16.72 -20.70 2.40
CA PRO A 8 16.30 -19.93 3.58
C PRO A 8 14.79 -19.66 3.60
N TRP A 9 14.19 -19.57 2.42
CA TRP A 9 12.78 -19.23 2.21
C TRP A 9 11.85 -20.44 2.09
N GLY A 10 12.36 -21.65 2.39
CA GLY A 10 11.59 -22.90 2.36
C GLY A 10 11.92 -23.80 1.16
N ALA A 11 10.97 -24.67 0.81
CA ALA A 11 11.17 -25.62 -0.28
C ALA A 11 11.15 -24.90 -1.64
N ALA A 12 12.17 -25.12 -2.46
CA ALA A 12 12.22 -24.55 -3.80
C ALA A 12 11.22 -25.26 -4.72
N HIS A 13 10.36 -24.49 -5.37
CA HIS A 13 9.44 -24.96 -6.41
C HIS A 13 10.08 -24.88 -7.79
N ASN A 14 10.85 -23.82 -8.03
CA ASN A 14 11.59 -23.62 -9.27
C ASN A 14 13.06 -23.33 -8.95
N VAL A 15 13.95 -23.92 -9.76
CA VAL A 15 15.40 -23.73 -9.67
C VAL A 15 15.96 -23.56 -11.07
N ILE A 16 16.44 -22.35 -11.38
CA ILE A 16 17.11 -22.03 -12.63
C ILE A 16 18.61 -21.99 -12.36
N SER A 17 19.37 -22.86 -13.02
CA SER A 17 20.83 -22.86 -12.93
C SER A 17 21.42 -22.03 -14.06
N HIS A 18 22.08 -20.92 -13.71
CA HIS A 18 22.62 -19.94 -14.66
C HIS A 18 24.04 -20.30 -15.08
N ILE A 19 24.89 -20.51 -14.08
CA ILE A 19 26.25 -21.01 -14.23
C ILE A 19 26.57 -21.95 -13.07
N ARG A 20 27.68 -22.69 -13.15
CA ARG A 20 28.10 -23.57 -12.06
C ARG A 20 28.32 -22.77 -10.77
N GLY A 21 27.44 -22.96 -9.81
CA GLY A 21 27.51 -22.31 -8.50
C GLY A 21 26.61 -21.09 -8.36
N VAL A 22 25.84 -20.68 -9.38
CA VAL A 22 24.88 -19.57 -9.28
C VAL A 22 23.52 -20.05 -9.78
N LYS A 23 22.48 -19.89 -8.95
CA LYS A 23 21.13 -20.33 -9.27
C LYS A 23 20.11 -19.30 -8.79
N THR A 24 19.05 -19.09 -9.56
CA THR A 24 17.84 -18.46 -9.05
C THR A 24 16.91 -19.55 -8.53
N VAL A 25 16.30 -19.30 -7.38
CA VAL A 25 15.32 -20.18 -6.75
C VAL A 25 14.06 -19.40 -6.46
N SER A 26 12.91 -20.07 -6.56
CA SER A 26 11.61 -19.50 -6.18
C SER A 26 10.82 -20.52 -5.37
N THR A 27 10.15 -20.07 -4.32
CA THR A 27 9.25 -20.81 -3.44
C THR A 27 7.81 -20.35 -3.70
N SER A 28 6.85 -20.71 -2.85
CA SER A 28 5.46 -20.22 -2.96
C SER A 28 5.29 -18.73 -2.66
N THR A 29 6.25 -18.13 -1.94
CA THR A 29 6.08 -16.78 -1.36
C THR A 29 7.28 -15.87 -1.56
N HIS A 30 8.44 -16.44 -1.88
CA HIS A 30 9.71 -15.72 -1.96
C HIS A 30 10.64 -16.38 -2.99
N GLY A 31 11.80 -15.80 -3.17
CA GLY A 31 12.84 -16.31 -4.04
C GLY A 31 14.14 -15.56 -3.84
N GLY A 32 15.07 -15.81 -4.74
CA GLY A 32 16.33 -15.11 -4.75
C GLY A 32 17.42 -15.82 -5.52
N ILE A 33 18.64 -15.34 -5.35
CA ILE A 33 19.84 -15.90 -5.95
C ILE A 33 20.66 -16.61 -4.88
N MET A 34 20.94 -17.89 -5.11
CA MET A 34 21.84 -18.69 -4.31
C MET A 34 23.17 -18.87 -5.03
N VAL A 35 24.25 -18.46 -4.36
CA VAL A 35 25.63 -18.58 -4.85
C VAL A 35 26.40 -19.53 -3.96
N SER A 36 26.97 -20.59 -4.53
CA SER A 36 27.72 -21.57 -3.76
C SER A 36 28.93 -20.90 -3.10
N GLN A 37 29.22 -21.29 -1.87
CA GLN A 37 30.30 -20.70 -1.08
C GLN A 37 31.65 -20.71 -1.83
N GLY A 38 31.96 -21.79 -2.53
CA GLY A 38 33.19 -21.90 -3.33
C GLY A 38 33.23 -20.94 -4.53
N PHE A 39 32.09 -20.64 -5.15
CA PHE A 39 32.02 -19.65 -6.22
C PHE A 39 32.15 -18.23 -5.65
N ALA A 40 31.33 -17.91 -4.64
CA ALA A 40 31.31 -16.59 -4.01
C ALA A 40 32.68 -16.19 -3.45
N ASN A 41 33.33 -17.07 -2.68
CA ASN A 41 34.64 -16.78 -2.10
C ASN A 41 35.75 -16.56 -3.15
N LYS A 42 35.56 -17.05 -4.38
CA LYS A 42 36.53 -16.90 -5.46
C LYS A 42 36.30 -15.64 -6.28
N PHE A 43 35.04 -15.25 -6.50
CA PHE A 43 34.68 -14.23 -7.48
C PHE A 43 34.03 -12.99 -6.89
N PHE A 44 33.43 -13.08 -5.70
CA PHE A 44 32.70 -11.96 -5.11
C PHE A 44 33.58 -11.14 -4.18
N SER A 45 33.30 -9.84 -4.12
CA SER A 45 33.88 -8.95 -3.12
C SER A 45 33.43 -9.32 -1.70
N LYS A 46 34.24 -8.92 -0.71
CA LYS A 46 33.84 -9.04 0.71
C LYS A 46 32.55 -8.28 1.02
N ALA A 47 32.31 -7.16 0.35
CA ALA A 47 31.09 -6.37 0.50
C ALA A 47 29.84 -7.19 0.13
N ALA A 48 29.87 -7.91 -1.00
CA ALA A 48 28.77 -8.78 -1.40
C ALA A 48 28.55 -9.95 -0.43
N LEU A 49 29.62 -10.48 0.17
CA LEU A 49 29.48 -11.57 1.16
C LEU A 49 28.83 -11.10 2.47
N LYS A 50 28.95 -9.81 2.84
CA LYS A 50 28.31 -9.24 4.04
C LYS A 50 26.80 -9.09 3.88
N VAL A 51 26.33 -8.82 2.65
CA VAL A 51 24.90 -8.65 2.36
C VAL A 51 24.16 -9.98 2.45
N ALA A 52 24.78 -11.07 2.00
CA ALA A 52 24.10 -12.36 1.91
C ALA A 52 23.79 -13.03 3.25
N GLU A 53 22.68 -13.76 3.27
CA GLU A 53 22.39 -14.75 4.29
C GLU A 53 23.08 -16.08 3.96
N MET A 54 23.76 -16.69 4.93
CA MET A 54 24.41 -17.99 4.73
C MET A 54 23.47 -19.16 5.04
N TYR A 55 23.24 -20.04 4.06
CA TYR A 55 22.39 -21.22 4.24
C TYR A 55 22.94 -22.44 3.48
N SER A 56 23.17 -23.53 4.22
CA SER A 56 23.61 -24.83 3.69
C SER A 56 24.78 -24.76 2.67
N GLY A 57 25.77 -23.88 2.93
CA GLY A 57 26.93 -23.71 2.05
C GLY A 57 26.70 -22.81 0.82
N TYR A 58 25.64 -22.01 0.84
CA TYR A 58 25.35 -20.97 -0.15
C TYR A 58 25.23 -19.61 0.53
N PHE A 59 25.68 -18.58 -0.17
CA PHE A 59 25.32 -17.19 0.08
C PHE A 59 24.02 -16.90 -0.67
N CYS A 60 22.99 -16.49 0.06
CA CYS A 60 21.64 -16.30 -0.43
C CYS A 60 21.29 -14.81 -0.44
N TYR A 61 20.73 -14.34 -1.54
CA TYR A 61 20.33 -12.95 -1.78
C TYR A 61 18.86 -12.92 -2.14
N GLU A 62 18.04 -12.23 -1.36
CA GLU A 62 16.57 -12.19 -1.48
C GLU A 62 16.13 -11.41 -2.75
N GLU A 63 15.02 -11.81 -3.37
CA GLU A 63 14.59 -11.33 -4.69
C GLU A 63 14.06 -9.88 -4.76
N ASP A 64 13.60 -9.32 -3.66
CA ASP A 64 13.10 -7.94 -3.58
C ASP A 64 14.16 -6.96 -3.05
N ALA A 65 15.13 -7.46 -2.28
CA ALA A 65 16.16 -6.63 -1.66
C ALA A 65 17.55 -6.74 -2.34
N ASP A 66 18.04 -7.96 -2.55
CA ASP A 66 19.50 -8.18 -2.63
C ASP A 66 19.98 -8.88 -3.91
N TRP A 67 19.09 -9.43 -4.74
CA TRP A 67 19.45 -10.20 -5.94
C TRP A 67 20.35 -9.44 -6.95
N MET A 68 20.35 -8.11 -6.90
CA MET A 68 21.21 -7.30 -7.76
C MET A 68 22.68 -7.32 -7.34
N VAL A 69 22.97 -7.57 -6.06
CA VAL A 69 24.35 -7.70 -5.55
C VAL A 69 25.11 -8.82 -6.25
N PRO A 70 24.66 -10.09 -6.24
CA PRO A 70 25.37 -11.17 -6.94
C PRO A 70 25.37 -10.95 -8.45
N THR A 71 24.36 -10.29 -9.01
CA THR A 71 24.28 -9.97 -10.45
C THR A 71 25.34 -8.93 -10.87
N PHE A 72 25.63 -7.96 -10.00
CA PHE A 72 26.65 -6.94 -10.21
C PHE A 72 28.07 -7.50 -10.10
N GLU A 73 28.30 -8.46 -9.19
CA GLU A 73 29.57 -9.16 -9.01
C GLU A 73 29.99 -10.03 -10.21
N LEU A 74 29.04 -10.46 -11.02
CA LEU A 74 29.31 -11.30 -12.19
C LEU A 74 29.88 -10.50 -13.36
N ASN A 75 30.72 -11.15 -14.17
CA ASN A 75 31.16 -10.55 -15.43
C ASN A 75 30.00 -10.41 -16.42
N VAL A 76 30.20 -9.60 -17.47
CA VAL A 76 29.19 -9.29 -18.48
C VAL A 76 28.48 -10.54 -19.01
N GLN A 77 29.22 -11.54 -19.47
CA GLN A 77 28.63 -12.75 -20.06
C GLN A 77 27.79 -13.55 -19.05
N GLN A 78 28.27 -13.65 -17.81
CA GLN A 78 27.57 -14.35 -16.74
C GLN A 78 26.31 -13.59 -16.32
N ARG A 79 26.38 -12.27 -16.20
CA ARG A 79 25.25 -11.41 -15.86
C ARG A 79 24.08 -11.57 -16.83
N ARG A 80 24.36 -11.72 -18.14
CA ARG A 80 23.36 -11.95 -19.18
C ARG A 80 22.61 -13.28 -19.06
N THR A 81 23.13 -14.24 -18.30
CA THR A 81 22.39 -15.49 -18.00
C THR A 81 21.26 -15.27 -16.99
N ILE A 82 21.37 -14.23 -16.15
CA ILE A 82 20.35 -13.84 -15.17
C ILE A 82 19.39 -12.81 -15.78
N LEU A 83 19.93 -11.80 -16.44
CA LEU A 83 19.18 -10.68 -17.03
C LEU A 83 18.60 -11.05 -18.41
N THR A 84 17.64 -11.96 -18.43
CA THR A 84 17.13 -12.59 -19.67
C THR A 84 15.89 -11.93 -20.27
N SER A 85 15.22 -11.02 -19.56
CA SER A 85 14.03 -10.34 -20.09
C SER A 85 14.36 -9.48 -21.31
N ASP A 86 13.39 -9.31 -22.22
CA ASP A 86 13.52 -8.49 -23.44
C ASP A 86 14.07 -7.08 -23.17
N LYS A 87 13.70 -6.48 -22.03
CA LYS A 87 14.23 -5.18 -21.56
C LYS A 87 15.76 -5.17 -21.54
N PHE A 88 16.39 -6.17 -20.94
CA PHE A 88 17.84 -6.22 -20.79
C PHE A 88 18.53 -6.66 -22.08
N ALA A 89 17.88 -7.49 -22.90
CA ALA A 89 18.45 -7.94 -24.18
C ALA A 89 18.77 -6.78 -25.14
N GLN A 90 18.02 -5.68 -25.03
CA GLN A 90 18.20 -4.48 -25.86
C GLN A 90 19.22 -3.48 -25.30
N MET A 91 19.58 -3.60 -24.01
CA MET A 91 20.52 -2.69 -23.34
C MET A 91 21.97 -3.09 -23.62
N SER A 92 22.81 -2.10 -23.89
CA SER A 92 24.27 -2.23 -23.87
C SER A 92 24.79 -2.61 -22.47
N ASP A 93 26.03 -3.07 -22.39
CA ASP A 93 26.62 -3.47 -21.11
C ASP A 93 26.75 -2.29 -20.14
N GLN A 94 27.02 -1.09 -20.67
CA GLN A 94 27.09 0.15 -19.89
C GLN A 94 25.71 0.53 -19.34
N GLU A 95 24.65 0.44 -20.15
CA GLU A 95 23.28 0.72 -19.69
C GLU A 95 22.83 -0.27 -18.61
N VAL A 96 23.24 -1.54 -18.71
CA VAL A 96 22.97 -2.54 -17.67
C VAL A 96 23.72 -2.20 -16.38
N GLU A 97 24.99 -1.80 -16.48
CA GLU A 97 25.77 -1.40 -15.31
C GLU A 97 25.19 -0.16 -14.63
N ASP A 98 24.83 0.86 -15.41
CA ASP A 98 24.21 2.08 -14.90
C ASP A 98 22.86 1.79 -14.22
N TYR A 99 22.04 0.92 -14.83
CA TYR A 99 20.81 0.42 -14.22
C TYR A 99 21.05 -0.28 -12.89
N LEU A 100 22.03 -1.20 -12.82
CA LEU A 100 22.33 -1.90 -11.57
C LEU A 100 22.82 -0.95 -10.48
N ILE A 101 23.66 0.04 -10.81
CA ILE A 101 24.12 1.05 -9.86
C ILE A 101 22.92 1.86 -9.33
N GLU A 102 22.02 2.32 -10.21
CA GLU A 102 20.84 3.09 -9.78
C GLU A 102 19.94 2.28 -8.84
N GLN A 103 19.66 1.02 -9.17
CA GLN A 103 18.82 0.17 -8.33
C GLN A 103 19.48 -0.18 -6.99
N LEU A 104 20.77 -0.55 -7.02
CA LEU A 104 21.55 -0.82 -5.81
C LEU A 104 21.69 0.43 -4.93
N SER A 105 21.62 1.64 -5.51
CA SER A 105 21.62 2.88 -4.73
C SER A 105 20.39 2.99 -3.82
N GLY A 106 19.26 2.38 -4.21
CA GLY A 106 18.05 2.34 -3.39
C GLY A 106 18.01 1.21 -2.36
N THR A 107 18.56 0.04 -2.69
CA THR A 107 18.45 -1.15 -1.83
C THR A 107 19.70 -1.43 -1.00
N ASN A 108 20.88 -1.20 -1.56
CA ASN A 108 22.17 -1.60 -1.01
C ASN A 108 23.26 -0.51 -1.20
N PRO A 109 23.05 0.74 -0.73
CA PRO A 109 24.01 1.83 -0.96
C PRO A 109 25.35 1.61 -0.25
N ASP A 110 25.36 1.02 0.94
CA ASP A 110 26.61 0.72 1.67
C ASP A 110 27.50 -0.27 0.89
N TYR A 111 26.89 -1.27 0.23
CA TYR A 111 27.60 -2.18 -0.67
C TYR A 111 28.27 -1.42 -1.83
N LEU A 112 27.55 -0.49 -2.46
CA LEU A 112 28.12 0.32 -3.55
C LEU A 112 29.31 1.17 -3.07
N VAL A 113 29.17 1.82 -1.91
CA VAL A 113 30.25 2.63 -1.32
C VAL A 113 31.47 1.77 -1.02
N GLU A 114 31.32 0.60 -0.41
CA GLU A 114 32.43 -0.34 -0.17
C GLU A 114 33.08 -0.83 -1.48
N ARG A 115 32.30 -0.88 -2.57
CA ARG A 115 32.75 -1.23 -3.91
C ARG A 115 33.40 -0.06 -4.67
N GLY A 116 33.39 1.14 -4.11
CA GLY A 116 33.97 2.34 -4.72
C GLY A 116 33.05 3.06 -5.72
N PHE A 117 31.73 2.81 -5.65
CA PHE A 117 30.72 3.50 -6.46
C PHE A 117 29.96 4.51 -5.60
N GLU A 118 29.54 5.62 -6.21
CA GLU A 118 28.72 6.64 -5.57
C GLU A 118 27.22 6.29 -5.76
N PRO A 119 26.44 6.09 -4.68
CA PRO A 119 25.00 5.92 -4.77
C PRO A 119 24.33 7.18 -5.37
N ARG A 120 23.39 6.99 -6.29
CA ARG A 120 22.81 8.08 -7.09
C ARG A 120 21.36 7.81 -7.50
N GLY A 121 20.72 8.86 -8.01
CA GLY A 121 19.37 8.80 -8.57
C GLY A 121 18.26 8.90 -7.52
N GLU A 122 17.03 8.94 -8.00
CA GLU A 122 15.81 9.08 -7.18
C GLU A 122 15.69 7.95 -6.14
N LEU A 123 16.09 6.73 -6.50
CA LEU A 123 16.05 5.59 -5.59
C LEU A 123 16.93 5.78 -4.35
N TYR A 124 18.06 6.48 -4.46
CA TYR A 124 18.90 6.80 -3.31
C TYR A 124 18.25 7.87 -2.41
N GLU A 125 17.58 8.86 -3.00
CA GLU A 125 16.80 9.84 -2.23
C GLU A 125 15.66 9.17 -1.45
N ILE A 126 14.96 8.23 -2.10
CA ILE A 126 13.96 7.37 -1.44
C ILE A 126 14.58 6.57 -0.29
N HIS A 127 15.77 5.98 -0.48
CA HIS A 127 16.47 5.24 0.57
C HIS A 127 16.78 6.13 1.79
N LYS A 128 17.35 7.32 1.55
CA LYS A 128 17.63 8.29 2.61
C LYS A 128 16.35 8.71 3.33
N MET A 129 15.28 8.96 2.60
CA MET A 129 13.99 9.34 3.19
C MET A 129 13.39 8.21 4.03
N ARG A 130 13.48 6.95 3.57
CA ARG A 130 13.04 5.78 4.36
C ARG A 130 13.76 5.71 5.70
N ILE A 131 15.07 5.95 5.74
CA ILE A 131 15.83 6.01 7.01
C ILE A 131 15.27 7.11 7.93
N VAL A 132 14.94 8.28 7.39
CA VAL A 132 14.36 9.39 8.16
C VAL A 132 12.99 9.00 8.72
N VAL A 133 12.12 8.43 7.88
CA VAL A 133 10.78 7.96 8.26
C VAL A 133 10.85 6.85 9.30
N ASP A 134 11.75 5.88 9.15
CA ASP A 134 11.92 4.79 10.10
C ASP A 134 12.44 5.28 11.45
N LYS A 135 13.36 6.25 11.46
CA LYS A 135 13.80 6.91 12.69
C LYS A 135 12.65 7.64 13.38
N ALA A 136 11.85 8.40 12.63
CA ALA A 136 10.68 9.09 13.17
C ALA A 136 9.63 8.09 13.71
N ARG A 137 9.42 6.96 13.02
CA ARG A 137 8.53 5.88 13.48
C ARG A 137 9.02 5.26 14.78
N LEU A 138 10.30 4.92 14.87
CA LEU A 138 10.91 4.36 16.09
C LEU A 138 10.87 5.35 17.26
N ALA A 139 11.02 6.65 16.97
CA ALA A 139 10.91 7.73 17.94
C ALA A 139 9.46 8.03 18.35
N LYS A 140 8.46 7.39 17.72
CA LYS A 140 7.03 7.68 17.90
C LYS A 140 6.71 9.17 17.68
N ASP A 141 7.23 9.72 16.59
CA ASP A 141 7.01 11.12 16.22
C ASP A 141 5.49 11.40 16.05
N PRO A 142 4.90 12.32 16.85
CA PRO A 142 3.48 12.65 16.74
C PRO A 142 3.12 13.35 15.42
N ASP A 143 4.09 13.83 14.65
CA ASP A 143 3.86 14.46 13.36
C ASP A 143 3.85 13.45 12.21
N LEU A 144 4.46 12.27 12.35
CA LEU A 144 4.54 11.27 11.28
C LEU A 144 3.20 10.52 11.13
N ILE A 145 2.54 10.67 9.98
CA ILE A 145 1.37 9.86 9.62
C ILE A 145 1.83 8.47 9.17
N THR A 146 1.30 7.43 9.82
CA THR A 146 1.65 6.03 9.55
C THR A 146 0.53 5.21 8.93
N CYS A 147 -0.73 5.60 9.15
CA CYS A 147 -1.87 4.86 8.66
C CYS A 147 -3.04 5.79 8.33
N PRO A 148 -3.40 5.93 7.05
CA PRO A 148 -4.56 6.69 6.60
C PRO A 148 -5.77 5.79 6.38
N TRP A 149 -6.96 6.33 6.61
CA TRP A 149 -8.23 5.74 6.23
C TRP A 149 -9.16 6.79 5.65
N GLY A 150 -9.95 6.40 4.66
CA GLY A 150 -10.90 7.29 4.00
C GLY A 150 -12.10 7.68 4.88
N ASP A 151 -12.97 8.49 4.30
CA ASP A 151 -14.17 9.00 4.95
C ASP A 151 -15.21 7.93 5.36
N THR A 152 -15.11 6.71 4.84
CA THR A 152 -15.92 5.57 5.30
C THR A 152 -15.64 5.17 6.75
N LYS A 153 -14.48 5.56 7.32
CA LYS A 153 -14.19 5.38 8.75
C LYS A 153 -14.70 6.53 9.61
N THR A 154 -14.79 7.73 9.05
CA THR A 154 -15.16 8.95 9.79
C THR A 154 -16.64 9.27 9.65
N PHE A 155 -17.34 8.73 8.65
CA PHE A 155 -18.71 9.11 8.30
C PHE A 155 -18.85 10.64 8.13
N MET A 156 -17.81 11.30 7.62
CA MET A 156 -17.76 12.73 7.34
C MET A 156 -17.14 12.89 5.96
N HIS A 157 -17.96 13.22 4.96
CA HIS A 157 -17.51 13.22 3.57
C HIS A 157 -16.35 14.20 3.38
N GLY A 158 -15.26 13.74 2.75
CA GLY A 158 -14.05 14.53 2.56
C GLY A 158 -13.19 14.69 3.82
N VAL A 159 -13.41 13.90 4.87
CA VAL A 159 -12.58 13.88 6.09
C VAL A 159 -11.98 12.48 6.29
N ASN A 160 -10.65 12.40 6.27
CA ASN A 160 -9.92 11.16 6.49
C ASN A 160 -9.55 10.98 7.97
N LEU A 161 -9.47 9.72 8.38
CA LEU A 161 -8.88 9.32 9.66
C LEU A 161 -7.40 9.00 9.44
N VAL A 162 -6.51 9.67 10.15
CA VAL A 162 -5.07 9.36 10.13
C VAL A 162 -4.58 8.92 11.50
N THR A 163 -3.64 7.98 11.52
CA THR A 163 -2.94 7.53 12.73
C THR A 163 -1.48 7.94 12.66
N THR A 164 -1.01 8.64 13.68
CA THR A 164 0.38 9.09 13.82
C THR A 164 1.26 8.03 14.48
N ALA A 165 2.58 8.17 14.41
CA ALA A 165 3.52 7.17 14.93
C ALA A 165 3.46 7.00 16.46
N ASP A 166 2.92 7.97 17.19
CA ASP A 166 2.59 7.86 18.62
C ASP A 166 1.25 7.15 18.89
N HIS A 167 0.63 6.58 17.85
CA HIS A 167 -0.64 5.85 17.86
C HIS A 167 -1.88 6.71 18.14
N LYS A 168 -1.75 8.04 18.10
CA LYS A 168 -2.91 8.92 18.16
C LYS A 168 -3.64 8.95 16.82
N ARG A 169 -4.93 9.26 16.90
CA ARG A 169 -5.84 9.29 15.76
C ARG A 169 -6.40 10.69 15.59
N HIS A 170 -6.41 11.16 14.36
CA HIS A 170 -6.78 12.53 14.00
C HIS A 170 -7.73 12.51 12.81
N PHE A 171 -8.66 13.45 12.76
CA PHE A 171 -9.44 13.73 11.56
C PHE A 171 -8.77 14.86 10.81
N VAL A 172 -8.53 14.67 9.52
CA VAL A 172 -7.92 15.66 8.62
C VAL A 172 -8.74 15.77 7.34
N THR A 173 -8.66 16.88 6.63
CA THR A 173 -9.32 16.97 5.32
C THR A 173 -8.68 15.99 4.33
N ALA A 174 -9.50 15.33 3.51
CA ALA A 174 -9.02 14.43 2.47
C ALA A 174 -8.20 15.18 1.41
N GLU A 175 -8.49 16.47 1.21
CA GLU A 175 -7.76 17.35 0.30
C GLU A 175 -6.32 17.60 0.79
N SER A 176 -6.13 18.04 2.04
CA SER A 176 -4.78 18.33 2.56
C SER A 176 -3.91 17.08 2.58
N TYR A 177 -4.50 15.94 2.94
CA TYR A 177 -3.83 14.65 2.93
C TYR A 177 -3.44 14.23 1.50
N SER A 178 -4.35 14.37 0.52
CA SER A 178 -4.08 13.97 -0.87
C SER A 178 -2.99 14.85 -1.50
N LYS A 179 -2.92 16.14 -1.15
CA LYS A 179 -1.83 17.04 -1.61
C LYS A 179 -0.44 16.52 -1.24
N GLN A 180 -0.26 15.98 -0.03
CA GLN A 180 1.00 15.39 0.39
C GLN A 180 1.26 14.04 -0.28
N ARG A 181 0.22 13.19 -0.37
CA ARG A 181 0.32 11.87 -1.03
C ARG A 181 0.71 12.00 -2.51
N ASP A 182 0.14 12.98 -3.19
CA ASP A 182 0.31 13.21 -4.62
C ASP A 182 1.49 14.16 -4.92
N ALA A 183 2.30 14.49 -3.90
CA ALA A 183 3.57 15.20 -4.06
C ALA A 183 4.62 14.32 -4.77
N ASP A 184 5.86 14.82 -4.85
CA ASP A 184 6.98 14.03 -5.35
C ASP A 184 7.09 12.68 -4.61
N ARG A 185 7.59 11.67 -5.31
CA ARG A 185 7.68 10.30 -4.78
C ARG A 185 8.55 10.21 -3.52
N VAL A 186 9.56 11.07 -3.37
CA VAL A 186 10.39 11.13 -2.16
C VAL A 186 9.61 11.79 -1.02
N ASP A 187 8.97 12.92 -1.28
CA ASP A 187 8.26 13.70 -0.26
C ASP A 187 7.04 12.95 0.29
N SER A 188 6.30 12.27 -0.59
CA SER A 188 5.12 11.47 -0.23
C SER A 188 5.41 10.28 0.71
N LEU A 189 6.69 9.92 0.92
CA LEU A 189 7.10 8.92 1.91
C LEU A 189 6.99 9.42 3.35
N PHE A 190 7.08 10.74 3.56
CA PHE A 190 7.05 11.35 4.89
C PHE A 190 5.86 12.31 5.02
N MET A 191 4.66 11.76 5.10
CA MET A 191 3.47 12.56 5.34
C MET A 191 3.37 13.03 6.80
N ARG A 192 3.11 14.33 6.96
CA ARG A 192 3.10 15.04 8.23
C ARG A 192 1.69 15.50 8.61
N LEU A 193 1.36 15.34 9.89
CA LEU A 193 0.12 15.85 10.47
C LEU A 193 0.09 17.37 10.46
N SER A 194 1.22 18.03 10.73
CA SER A 194 1.37 19.48 10.72
C SER A 194 1.15 20.11 9.34
N GLU A 195 1.27 19.33 8.27
CA GLU A 195 0.98 19.74 6.90
C GLU A 195 -0.45 19.36 6.45
N CYS A 196 -1.24 18.78 7.34
CA CYS A 196 -2.65 18.51 7.12
C CYS A 196 -3.53 19.60 7.74
N ASP A 197 -4.67 19.87 7.10
CA ASP A 197 -5.74 20.66 7.71
C ASP A 197 -6.47 19.74 8.71
N VAL A 198 -6.14 19.89 9.99
CA VAL A 198 -6.70 19.07 11.07
C VAL A 198 -8.12 19.54 11.40
N VAL A 199 -9.08 18.61 11.29
CA VAL A 199 -10.48 18.80 11.67
C VAL A 199 -10.67 18.53 13.16
N VAL A 200 -10.13 17.40 13.64
CA VAL A 200 -10.12 17.04 15.07
C VAL A 200 -8.78 16.42 15.41
N SER A 201 -8.06 17.03 16.35
CA SER A 201 -6.82 16.47 16.87
C SER A 201 -7.10 15.45 17.98
N ASP A 202 -6.36 14.34 18.05
CA ASP A 202 -6.51 13.32 19.10
C ASP A 202 -7.97 13.00 19.44
N ILE A 203 -8.63 12.25 18.56
CA ILE A 203 -10.07 11.98 18.63
C ILE A 203 -10.52 11.29 19.93
N VAL A 204 -9.59 10.68 20.67
CA VAL A 204 -9.90 10.08 21.98
C VAL A 204 -9.99 11.18 23.03
N ALA A 205 -9.00 12.06 23.08
CA ALA A 205 -8.97 13.19 24.00
C ALA A 205 -10.10 14.20 23.72
N ASN A 206 -10.43 14.42 22.45
CA ASN A 206 -11.42 15.41 22.01
C ASN A 206 -12.73 14.76 21.49
N SER A 207 -13.08 13.60 22.03
CA SER A 207 -14.28 12.85 21.61
C SER A 207 -15.60 13.65 21.75
N SER A 208 -15.66 14.63 22.65
CA SER A 208 -16.82 15.52 22.80
C SER A 208 -17.05 16.47 21.62
N GLU A 209 -16.04 16.70 20.78
CA GLU A 209 -16.16 17.51 19.56
C GLU A 209 -16.77 16.72 18.39
N ILE A 210 -16.87 15.39 18.55
CA ILE A 210 -17.28 14.49 17.48
C ILE A 210 -18.73 14.09 17.70
N GLU A 211 -19.57 14.36 16.70
CA GLU A 211 -20.95 13.89 16.72
C GLU A 211 -21.02 12.34 16.77
N PRO A 212 -22.03 11.76 17.44
CA PRO A 212 -22.23 10.32 17.44
C PRO A 212 -22.33 9.72 16.03
N LEU A 213 -21.90 8.46 15.87
CA LEU A 213 -21.91 7.77 14.57
C LEU A 213 -23.29 7.77 13.90
N ASP A 214 -24.35 7.54 14.67
CA ASP A 214 -25.75 7.52 14.25
C ASP A 214 -26.27 8.89 13.78
N VAL A 215 -25.59 9.98 14.16
CA VAL A 215 -25.86 11.36 13.68
C VAL A 215 -25.05 11.68 12.43
N ARG A 216 -23.81 11.18 12.34
CA ARG A 216 -22.91 11.42 11.20
C ARG A 216 -23.31 10.63 9.96
N LEU A 217 -23.70 9.36 10.11
CA LEU A 217 -23.99 8.46 8.99
C LEU A 217 -25.08 8.99 8.02
N PRO A 218 -26.23 9.52 8.48
CA PRO A 218 -27.22 10.10 7.57
C PRO A 218 -26.66 11.28 6.75
N LYS A 219 -25.89 12.17 7.39
CA LYS A 219 -25.26 13.32 6.72
C LYS A 219 -24.26 12.85 5.67
N TYR A 220 -23.42 11.88 6.03
CA TYR A 220 -22.47 11.23 5.12
C TYR A 220 -23.15 10.66 3.86
N ALA A 221 -24.25 9.92 4.04
CA ALA A 221 -24.97 9.30 2.93
C ALA A 221 -25.51 10.34 1.93
N VAL A 222 -25.97 11.49 2.44
CA VAL A 222 -26.47 12.62 1.63
C VAL A 222 -25.32 13.34 0.94
N ASP A 223 -24.27 13.72 1.68
CA ASP A 223 -23.12 14.46 1.14
C ASP A 223 -22.37 13.65 0.06
N LEU A 224 -22.20 12.35 0.30
CA LEU A 224 -21.61 11.43 -0.68
C LEU A 224 -22.49 11.29 -1.93
N ALA A 225 -23.82 11.22 -1.78
CA ALA A 225 -24.71 11.17 -2.94
C ALA A 225 -24.63 12.45 -3.75
N ASN A 226 -24.57 13.61 -3.08
CA ASN A 226 -24.42 14.91 -3.74
C ASN A 226 -23.10 15.01 -4.51
N SER A 227 -21.98 14.51 -3.98
CA SER A 227 -20.71 14.55 -4.70
C SER A 227 -20.72 13.65 -5.95
N TYR A 228 -21.32 12.46 -5.89
CA TYR A 228 -21.51 11.62 -7.09
C TYR A 228 -22.55 12.19 -8.06
N LEU A 229 -23.54 12.93 -7.58
CA LEU A 229 -24.51 13.61 -8.43
C LEU A 229 -23.82 14.66 -9.31
N GLU A 230 -22.90 15.44 -8.75
CA GLU A 230 -22.12 16.42 -9.51
C GLU A 230 -21.24 15.73 -10.57
N LEU A 231 -20.63 14.59 -10.24
CA LEU A 231 -19.87 13.79 -11.21
C LEU A 231 -20.76 13.25 -12.33
N LEU A 232 -21.96 12.77 -12.00
CA LEU A 232 -22.92 12.26 -12.97
C LEU A 232 -23.45 13.38 -13.89
N LYS A 233 -23.68 14.59 -13.37
CA LYS A 233 -24.05 15.76 -14.18
C LYS A 233 -22.95 16.12 -15.20
N ASN A 234 -21.69 16.00 -14.79
CA ASN A 234 -20.53 16.28 -15.65
C ASN A 234 -20.27 15.17 -16.68
N ASP A 235 -20.72 13.95 -16.41
CA ASP A 235 -20.53 12.79 -17.29
C ASP A 235 -21.77 11.86 -17.29
N PRO A 236 -22.84 12.25 -18.00
CA PRO A 236 -24.12 11.53 -17.98
C PRO A 236 -24.05 10.16 -18.69
N GLU A 237 -23.00 9.89 -19.46
CA GLU A 237 -22.81 8.63 -20.18
C GLU A 237 -22.01 7.59 -19.36
N ALA A 238 -21.60 7.93 -18.13
CA ALA A 238 -20.90 7.03 -17.22
C ALA A 238 -21.66 5.72 -16.97
N ASP A 239 -22.96 5.80 -16.73
CA ASP A 239 -23.78 4.62 -16.42
C ASP A 239 -24.04 3.74 -17.66
N LYS A 240 -24.06 4.32 -18.87
CA LYS A 240 -24.16 3.52 -20.10
C LYS A 240 -22.87 2.71 -20.34
N ARG A 241 -21.72 3.29 -20.02
CA ARG A 241 -20.42 2.60 -20.08
C ARG A 241 -20.30 1.50 -19.02
N GLU A 242 -20.94 1.68 -17.87
CA GLU A 242 -21.07 0.59 -16.89
C GLU A 242 -21.85 -0.60 -17.43
N LEU A 243 -23.01 -0.36 -18.04
CA LEU A 243 -23.82 -1.43 -18.64
C LEU A 243 -23.09 -2.18 -19.77
N ALA A 244 -22.09 -1.54 -20.39
CA ALA A 244 -21.21 -2.16 -21.38
C ALA A 244 -20.08 -3.03 -20.76
N GLY A 245 -20.00 -3.13 -19.42
CA GLY A 245 -19.15 -4.09 -18.71
C GLY A 245 -17.70 -3.67 -18.49
N GLY A 246 -17.33 -2.40 -18.74
CA GLY A 246 -15.94 -1.93 -18.66
C GLY A 246 -15.63 -0.93 -17.53
N PHE A 247 -16.62 -0.55 -16.72
CA PHE A 247 -16.50 0.57 -15.77
C PHE A 247 -17.54 0.46 -14.65
N TYR A 248 -17.23 0.89 -13.42
CA TYR A 248 -18.25 1.12 -12.39
C TYR A 248 -18.74 2.57 -12.47
N GLY A 249 -20.00 2.77 -12.84
CA GLY A 249 -20.68 4.06 -12.90
C GLY A 249 -20.81 4.69 -11.52
N PHE A 250 -21.26 5.95 -11.49
CA PHE A 250 -21.26 6.73 -10.24
C PHE A 250 -22.25 6.18 -9.22
N ARG A 251 -23.39 5.63 -9.66
CA ARG A 251 -24.35 4.95 -8.77
C ARG A 251 -23.78 3.70 -8.13
N SER A 252 -23.03 2.90 -8.91
CA SER A 252 -22.37 1.69 -8.37
C SER A 252 -21.22 2.02 -7.44
N ARG A 253 -20.46 3.09 -7.71
CA ARG A 253 -19.42 3.60 -6.79
C ARG A 253 -20.02 4.12 -5.48
N TYR A 254 -21.11 4.88 -5.55
CA TYR A 254 -21.86 5.28 -4.37
C TYR A 254 -22.27 4.06 -3.55
N ASN A 255 -22.90 3.07 -4.20
CA ASN A 255 -23.33 1.85 -3.53
C ASN A 255 -22.15 1.10 -2.88
N GLY A 256 -21.05 0.88 -3.60
CA GLY A 256 -19.86 0.20 -3.06
C GLY A 256 -19.23 0.94 -1.88
N THR A 257 -19.21 2.28 -1.94
CA THR A 257 -18.71 3.11 -0.83
C THR A 257 -19.60 2.99 0.40
N MET A 258 -20.92 3.06 0.22
CA MET A 258 -21.88 2.89 1.31
C MET A 258 -21.89 1.47 1.91
N GLU A 259 -21.63 0.43 1.11
CA GLU A 259 -21.43 -0.94 1.62
C GLU A 259 -20.18 -1.07 2.49
N THR A 260 -19.11 -0.37 2.10
CA THR A 260 -17.90 -0.28 2.94
C THR A 260 -18.22 0.47 4.23
N ALA A 261 -18.89 1.63 4.14
CA ALA A 261 -19.34 2.39 5.29
C ALA A 261 -20.25 1.56 6.21
N ARG A 262 -21.14 0.70 5.68
CA ARG A 262 -21.96 -0.23 6.46
C ARG A 262 -21.12 -1.16 7.31
N SER A 263 -20.14 -1.82 6.70
CA SER A 263 -19.26 -2.75 7.41
C SER A 263 -18.48 -2.04 8.51
N GLU A 264 -17.99 -0.83 8.23
CA GLU A 264 -17.28 0.00 9.20
C GLU A 264 -18.17 0.49 10.34
N PHE A 265 -19.39 0.91 10.04
CA PHE A 265 -20.35 1.39 11.03
C PHE A 265 -20.70 0.27 12.00
N ILE A 266 -21.00 -0.93 11.49
CA ILE A 266 -21.34 -2.09 12.32
C ILE A 266 -20.19 -2.39 13.29
N ASN A 267 -18.95 -2.42 12.79
CA ASN A 267 -17.78 -2.72 13.62
C ASN A 267 -17.55 -1.64 14.69
N GLN A 268 -17.60 -0.37 14.32
CA GLN A 268 -17.35 0.74 15.24
C GLN A 268 -18.48 0.90 16.26
N TYR A 269 -19.74 0.93 15.80
CA TYR A 269 -20.91 1.11 16.66
C TYR A 269 -21.10 -0.04 17.65
N ALA A 270 -20.91 -1.29 17.21
CA ALA A 270 -20.98 -2.46 18.08
C ALA A 270 -19.94 -2.39 19.20
N ALA A 271 -18.71 -1.97 18.87
CA ALA A 271 -17.63 -1.81 19.85
C ALA A 271 -17.88 -0.64 20.81
N GLU A 272 -18.28 0.53 20.31
CA GLU A 272 -18.52 1.74 21.12
C GLU A 272 -19.71 1.60 22.07
N ARG A 273 -20.79 0.95 21.61
CA ARG A 273 -22.02 0.79 22.39
C ARG A 273 -22.11 -0.55 23.12
N ASN A 274 -21.15 -1.45 22.91
CA ASN A 274 -21.14 -2.81 23.43
C ASN A 274 -22.46 -3.57 23.11
N VAL A 275 -22.84 -3.53 21.84
CA VAL A 275 -24.05 -4.19 21.29
C VAL A 275 -23.66 -5.25 20.25
N SER A 276 -24.60 -6.12 19.91
CA SER A 276 -24.37 -7.11 18.86
C SER A 276 -24.29 -6.47 17.47
N SER A 277 -23.64 -7.16 16.52
CA SER A 277 -23.62 -6.72 15.12
C SER A 277 -25.03 -6.63 14.51
N SER A 278 -25.98 -7.46 14.98
CA SER A 278 -27.37 -7.40 14.53
C SER A 278 -28.03 -6.09 14.94
N GLU A 279 -27.87 -5.68 16.21
CA GLU A 279 -28.42 -4.41 16.70
C GLU A 279 -27.78 -3.21 16.01
N ALA A 280 -26.47 -3.28 15.71
CA ALA A 280 -25.79 -2.24 14.95
C ALA A 280 -26.30 -2.14 13.49
N ILE A 281 -26.63 -3.28 12.85
CA ILE A 281 -27.28 -3.31 11.53
C ILE A 281 -28.64 -2.63 11.56
N ASP A 282 -29.45 -2.89 12.60
CA ASP A 282 -30.78 -2.27 12.73
C ASP A 282 -30.68 -0.74 12.86
N VAL A 283 -29.70 -0.25 13.63
CA VAL A 283 -29.42 1.19 13.75
C VAL A 283 -28.95 1.76 12.41
N PHE A 284 -28.02 1.08 11.71
CA PHE A 284 -27.54 1.50 10.40
C PHE A 284 -28.70 1.64 9.39
N ASN A 285 -29.58 0.63 9.31
CA ASN A 285 -30.72 0.62 8.41
C ASN A 285 -31.72 1.73 8.73
N LYS A 286 -31.92 2.03 10.02
CA LYS A 286 -32.74 3.16 10.46
C LYS A 286 -32.12 4.49 10.01
N CYS A 287 -30.84 4.71 10.27
CA CYS A 287 -30.12 5.92 9.84
C CYS A 287 -30.21 6.14 8.32
N LEU A 288 -30.06 5.07 7.52
CA LEU A 288 -30.22 5.17 6.06
C LEU A 288 -31.65 5.43 5.62
N SER A 289 -32.64 4.86 6.29
CA SER A 289 -34.04 5.13 6.02
C SER A 289 -34.38 6.59 6.31
N ASP A 290 -33.89 7.13 7.42
CA ASP A 290 -34.07 8.55 7.80
C ASP A 290 -33.33 9.49 6.81
N ALA A 291 -32.21 9.04 6.23
CA ALA A 291 -31.47 9.80 5.22
C ALA A 291 -32.14 9.81 3.84
N LEU A 292 -32.94 8.79 3.50
CA LEU A 292 -33.46 8.55 2.15
C LEU A 292 -34.20 9.74 1.56
N ASP A 293 -35.02 10.41 2.38
CA ASP A 293 -35.80 11.59 1.96
C ASP A 293 -34.93 12.79 1.55
N ASN A 294 -33.69 12.83 2.06
CA ASN A 294 -32.72 13.89 1.76
C ASN A 294 -31.69 13.48 0.69
N VAL A 295 -31.60 12.20 0.37
CA VAL A 295 -30.75 11.70 -0.71
C VAL A 295 -31.43 11.95 -2.05
N ASN A 296 -30.66 12.37 -3.05
CA ASN A 296 -31.19 12.61 -4.39
C ASN A 296 -31.83 11.33 -4.98
N THR A 297 -32.98 11.47 -5.63
CA THR A 297 -33.78 10.38 -6.20
C THR A 297 -33.01 9.49 -7.18
N GLU A 298 -31.99 10.03 -7.84
CA GLU A 298 -31.09 9.29 -8.73
C GLU A 298 -30.39 8.10 -8.06
N PHE A 299 -30.24 8.14 -6.72
CA PHE A 299 -29.58 7.09 -5.93
C PHE A 299 -30.55 6.22 -5.14
N HIS A 300 -31.86 6.48 -5.18
CA HIS A 300 -32.86 5.71 -4.40
C HIS A 300 -32.92 4.22 -4.79
N ASN A 301 -32.54 3.89 -6.02
CA ASN A 301 -32.48 2.52 -6.52
C ASN A 301 -31.16 1.81 -6.19
N CYS A 302 -30.21 2.47 -5.51
CA CYS A 302 -29.01 1.80 -5.03
C CYS A 302 -29.39 0.71 -4.03
N ARG A 303 -28.75 -0.46 -4.16
CA ARG A 303 -29.02 -1.64 -3.34
C ARG A 303 -28.96 -1.36 -1.85
N ILE A 304 -28.05 -0.50 -1.41
CA ILE A 304 -27.91 -0.14 0.01
C ILE A 304 -29.22 0.33 0.64
N PHE A 305 -30.06 1.07 -0.10
CA PHE A 305 -31.37 1.52 0.38
C PHE A 305 -32.45 0.43 0.30
N ALA A 306 -32.34 -0.51 -0.65
CA ALA A 306 -33.21 -1.68 -0.68
C ALA A 306 -32.97 -2.60 0.52
N ASP A 307 -31.70 -2.77 0.91
CA ASP A 307 -31.30 -3.58 2.06
C ASP A 307 -31.63 -2.88 3.41
N ALA A 308 -31.71 -1.53 3.41
CA ALA A 308 -32.09 -0.73 4.57
C ALA A 308 -33.60 -0.66 4.84
N LYS A 309 -34.43 -0.86 3.81
CA LYS A 309 -35.88 -0.93 4.00
C LYS A 309 -36.19 -2.09 4.93
N PRO A 310 -36.99 -1.90 6.00
CA PRO A 310 -37.45 -3.02 6.79
C PRO A 310 -38.10 -4.03 5.84
N ARG A 311 -37.83 -5.33 6.05
CA ARG A 311 -38.63 -6.39 5.43
C ARG A 311 -40.05 -6.22 5.96
N LEU A 312 -40.83 -5.34 5.32
CA LEU A 312 -42.27 -5.30 5.48
C LEU A 312 -42.75 -6.65 4.97
N ASN A 313 -43.11 -7.51 5.92
CA ASN A 313 -43.55 -8.91 5.79
C ASN A 313 -42.45 -9.96 6.02
N ALA A 314 -42.28 -10.33 7.29
CA ALA A 314 -42.23 -11.73 7.72
C ALA A 314 -43.17 -11.88 8.93
#